data_AF-A0A7R9SXS9-F1
#
_entry.id   AF-A0A7R9SXS9-F1
#
_cell.length_a   1.000
_cell.length_b   1.000
_cell.length_c   1.000
_cell.angle_alpha   90.00
_cell.angle_beta   90.00
_cell.angle_gamma   90.00
#
_symmetry.space_group_name_H-M   'P 1'
#
loop_
_entity.id
_entity.type
_entity.pdbx_description
1 polymer ?
#
loop_
_entity_poly.entity_id
_entity_poly.type
_entity_poly.pdbx_seq_one_letter_code
_entity_poly.pdbx_strand_id
1 'polypeptide(L)'
;AVEGGHSGVVSSTAVFDEVRRRDEDAANALLEFYLWDRKGEVPDGKAPFFGVPVFTEINGRMVSMHDRSFIDAAQRRFTTEDGVPRLTDRQIAALDLADAVADELQVKMTLAPGDLQLIHSHCTWHMRTEYVDGERRTSGRRRRHLLRLWLATTGDDAWSLPDAFVERYGDVDVGKVRGGIRCPGATPYAPLTPHG
;
A
#
# COMPACT_ATOMS: atom_id res chain seq x y z
N ALA A 1 13.06 8.29 16.19
CA ALA A 1 13.22 6.92 16.69
C ALA A 1 14.58 6.81 17.38
N VAL A 2 14.54 6.48 18.67
CA VAL A 2 15.72 6.09 19.45
C VAL A 2 16.02 4.60 19.25
N GLU A 3 15.00 3.80 18.92
CA GLU A 3 15.09 2.39 18.58
C GLU A 3 14.05 2.03 17.50
N GLY A 4 14.39 1.07 16.63
CA GLY A 4 13.50 0.53 15.60
C GLY A 4 13.24 1.47 14.41
N GLY A 5 12.07 1.28 13.78
CA GLY A 5 11.64 2.04 12.61
C GLY A 5 12.33 1.64 11.30
N HIS A 6 12.79 0.41 11.17
CA HIS A 6 13.36 -0.04 9.91
C HIS A 6 12.33 0.04 8.78
N SER A 7 12.79 0.42 7.59
CA SER A 7 11.99 0.31 6.37
C SER A 7 12.15 -1.11 5.85
N GLY A 8 11.05 -1.86 5.81
CA GLY A 8 10.98 -3.16 5.14
C GLY A 8 10.52 -2.95 3.71
N VAL A 9 11.14 -3.64 2.75
CA VAL A 9 10.72 -3.68 1.35
C VAL A 9 10.78 -5.11 0.83
N VAL A 10 9.82 -5.49 -0.01
CA VAL A 10 9.78 -6.80 -0.66
C VAL A 10 9.19 -6.67 -2.06
N SER A 11 9.70 -7.46 -3.01
CA SER A 11 9.12 -7.56 -4.35
C SER A 11 7.76 -8.24 -4.26
N SER A 12 6.70 -7.54 -4.68
CA SER A 12 5.36 -8.14 -4.67
C SER A 12 5.26 -9.30 -5.65
N THR A 13 5.97 -9.25 -6.78
CA THR A 13 6.03 -10.35 -7.74
C THR A 13 6.65 -11.60 -7.11
N ALA A 14 7.75 -11.44 -6.35
CA ALA A 14 8.38 -12.57 -5.66
C ALA A 14 7.46 -13.17 -4.60
N VAL A 15 6.69 -12.33 -3.90
CA VAL A 15 5.66 -12.80 -2.95
C VAL A 15 4.61 -13.65 -3.68
N PHE A 16 4.05 -13.14 -4.78
CA PHE A 16 3.03 -13.88 -5.53
C PHE A 16 3.55 -15.22 -6.06
N ASP A 17 4.75 -15.23 -6.63
CA ASP A 17 5.36 -16.45 -7.15
C ASP A 17 5.58 -17.49 -6.05
N GLU A 18 6.05 -17.06 -4.87
CA GLU A 18 6.27 -17.95 -3.74
C GLU A 18 4.96 -18.44 -3.11
N VAL A 19 3.92 -17.60 -3.05
CA VAL A 19 2.56 -18.02 -2.66
C VAL A 19 2.06 -19.08 -3.62
N ARG A 20 2.10 -18.82 -4.94
CA ARG A 20 1.67 -19.79 -5.97
C ARG A 20 2.43 -21.10 -5.90
N ARG A 21 3.73 -21.06 -5.58
CA ARG A 21 4.56 -22.27 -5.41
C ARG A 21 4.15 -23.09 -4.19
N ARG A 22 3.72 -22.43 -3.10
CA ARG A 22 3.30 -23.08 -1.85
C ARG A 22 1.86 -23.58 -1.91
N ASP A 23 0.97 -22.79 -2.50
CA ASP A 23 -0.46 -23.03 -2.58
C ASP A 23 -1.06 -22.26 -3.78
N GLU A 24 -1.40 -22.98 -4.84
CA GLU A 24 -1.98 -22.42 -6.06
C GLU A 24 -3.39 -21.87 -5.83
N ASP A 25 -4.19 -22.49 -4.95
CA ASP A 25 -5.55 -22.05 -4.63
C ASP A 25 -5.53 -20.74 -3.83
N ALA A 26 -4.54 -20.56 -2.95
CA ALA A 26 -4.29 -19.30 -2.27
C ALA A 26 -3.88 -18.20 -3.27
N ALA A 27 -2.98 -18.50 -4.22
CA ALA A 27 -2.62 -17.54 -5.26
C ALA A 27 -3.84 -17.12 -6.10
N ASN A 28 -4.71 -18.07 -6.47
CA ASN A 28 -5.94 -17.78 -7.18
C ASN A 28 -6.90 -16.90 -6.35
N ALA A 29 -6.99 -17.13 -5.03
CA ALA A 29 -7.80 -16.29 -4.15
C ALA A 29 -7.33 -14.83 -4.12
N LEU A 30 -6.01 -14.60 -4.18
CA LEU A 30 -5.43 -13.25 -4.18
C LEU A 30 -5.70 -12.45 -5.46
N LEU A 31 -6.13 -13.11 -6.53
CA LEU A 31 -6.56 -12.49 -7.80
C LEU A 31 -8.05 -12.10 -7.78
N GLU A 32 -8.80 -12.49 -6.75
CA GLU A 32 -10.21 -12.14 -6.59
C GLU A 32 -10.37 -10.73 -6.02
N PHE A 33 -11.60 -10.21 -6.10
CA PHE A 33 -11.91 -8.90 -5.55
C PHE A 33 -11.96 -8.90 -4.02
N TYR A 34 -11.27 -7.94 -3.42
CA TYR A 34 -11.38 -7.59 -2.01
C TYR A 34 -12.00 -6.19 -1.88
N LEU A 35 -12.79 -5.97 -0.84
CA LEU A 35 -13.38 -4.66 -0.55
C LEU A 35 -12.51 -3.92 0.47
N TRP A 36 -12.15 -2.69 0.13
CA TRP A 36 -11.20 -1.85 0.85
C TRP A 36 -11.92 -0.60 1.39
N ASP A 37 -11.85 -0.34 2.70
CA ASP A 37 -12.41 0.88 3.31
C ASP A 37 -11.61 2.11 2.87
N ARG A 38 -12.26 3.16 2.38
CA ARG A 38 -11.60 4.45 2.06
C ARG A 38 -11.19 5.23 3.32
N LYS A 39 -11.55 4.75 4.51
CA LYS A 39 -11.22 5.32 5.83
C LYS A 39 -11.59 6.80 5.96
N GLY A 40 -12.70 7.19 5.34
CA GLY A 40 -13.21 8.57 5.34
C GLY A 40 -12.69 9.44 4.19
N GLU A 41 -11.73 8.97 3.40
CA GLU A 41 -11.26 9.63 2.19
C GLU A 41 -12.15 9.28 0.98
N VAL A 42 -13.43 9.64 1.07
CA VAL A 42 -14.47 9.27 0.09
C VAL A 42 -14.62 10.38 -0.96
N PRO A 43 -14.30 10.13 -2.24
CA PRO A 43 -14.58 11.08 -3.31
C PRO A 43 -16.09 11.28 -3.53
N ASP A 44 -16.47 12.43 -4.06
CA ASP A 44 -17.86 12.73 -4.39
C ASP A 44 -18.47 11.64 -5.30
N GLY A 45 -19.65 11.15 -4.91
CA GLY A 45 -20.39 10.13 -5.66
C GLY A 45 -19.84 8.70 -5.55
N LYS A 46 -18.83 8.45 -4.69
CA LYS A 46 -18.28 7.11 -4.45
C LYS A 46 -18.79 6.49 -3.14
N ALA A 47 -18.81 5.17 -3.10
CA ALA A 47 -19.05 4.40 -1.88
C ALA A 47 -17.90 4.60 -0.87
N PRO A 48 -18.14 4.40 0.44
CA PRO A 48 -17.10 4.51 1.47
C PRO A 48 -16.05 3.39 1.40
N PHE A 49 -16.22 2.44 0.49
CA PHE A 49 -15.27 1.37 0.17
C PHE A 49 -15.10 1.25 -1.35
N PHE A 50 -14.13 0.45 -1.79
CA PHE A 50 -13.89 0.14 -3.20
C PHE A 50 -13.39 -1.30 -3.38
N GLY A 51 -13.60 -1.88 -4.56
CA GLY A 51 -13.25 -3.28 -4.84
C GLY A 51 -12.04 -3.39 -5.77
N VAL A 52 -10.96 -4.02 -5.30
CA VAL A 52 -9.76 -4.31 -6.11
C VAL A 52 -9.09 -5.61 -5.65
N PRO A 53 -8.52 -6.42 -6.55
CA PRO A 53 -7.68 -7.54 -6.16
C PRO A 53 -6.38 -7.13 -5.47
N VAL A 54 -5.82 -8.01 -4.64
CA VAL A 54 -4.50 -7.78 -4.03
C VAL A 54 -3.41 -7.88 -5.10
N PHE A 55 -3.58 -8.80 -6.04
CA PHE A 55 -2.70 -9.03 -7.17
C PHE A 55 -3.48 -8.97 -8.48
N THR A 56 -2.87 -8.38 -9.51
CA THR A 56 -3.47 -8.31 -10.84
C THR A 56 -2.39 -8.47 -11.89
N GLU A 57 -2.60 -9.37 -12.84
CA GLU A 57 -1.74 -9.49 -14.00
C GLU A 57 -2.17 -8.50 -15.09
N ILE A 58 -1.22 -7.74 -15.64
CA ILE A 58 -1.43 -6.85 -16.77
C ILE A 58 -0.20 -6.87 -17.68
N ASN A 59 -0.40 -7.12 -18.97
CA ASN A 59 0.67 -7.14 -19.98
C ASN A 59 1.86 -8.04 -19.58
N GLY A 60 1.58 -9.22 -19.01
CA GLY A 60 2.61 -10.17 -18.54
C GLY A 60 3.39 -9.71 -17.31
N ARG A 61 2.92 -8.67 -16.60
CA ARG A 61 3.49 -8.17 -15.34
C ARG A 61 2.50 -8.37 -14.21
N MET A 62 3.01 -8.78 -13.06
CA MET A 62 2.23 -8.82 -11.84
C MET A 62 2.33 -7.48 -11.13
N VAL A 63 1.19 -6.79 -10.99
CA VAL A 63 1.07 -5.60 -10.16
C VAL A 63 0.28 -5.91 -8.90
N SER A 64 0.53 -5.16 -7.84
CA SER A 64 -0.12 -5.39 -6.56
C SER A 64 -0.49 -4.10 -5.85
N MET A 65 -1.53 -4.18 -5.05
CA MET A 65 -1.88 -3.24 -4.02
C MET A 65 -2.14 -4.03 -2.74
N HIS A 66 -1.37 -3.74 -1.69
CA HIS A 66 -1.52 -4.41 -0.41
C HIS A 66 -1.46 -3.43 0.76
N ASP A 67 -2.53 -3.42 1.54
CA ASP A 67 -2.60 -2.85 2.87
C ASP A 67 -3.75 -3.56 3.60
N ARG A 68 -3.40 -4.63 4.32
CA ARG A 68 -4.35 -5.49 5.04
C ARG A 68 -5.32 -4.68 5.93
N SER A 69 -4.86 -3.55 6.48
CA SER A 69 -5.67 -2.74 7.38
C SER A 69 -6.89 -2.09 6.73
N PHE A 70 -6.91 -1.92 5.40
CA PHE A 70 -8.04 -1.38 4.64
C PHE A 70 -9.11 -2.46 4.40
N ILE A 71 -8.69 -3.67 4.07
CA ILE A 71 -9.57 -4.83 3.92
C ILE A 71 -10.22 -5.15 5.27
N ASP A 72 -9.42 -5.26 6.33
CA ASP A 72 -9.93 -5.58 7.66
C ASP A 72 -10.85 -4.48 8.21
N ALA A 73 -10.57 -3.21 7.89
CA ALA A 73 -11.46 -2.10 8.25
C ALA A 73 -12.81 -2.21 7.53
N ALA A 74 -12.82 -2.61 6.25
CA ALA A 74 -14.07 -2.85 5.53
C ALA A 74 -14.88 -3.99 6.18
N GLN A 75 -14.21 -5.08 6.55
CA GLN A 75 -14.86 -6.19 7.26
C GLN A 75 -15.39 -5.76 8.64
N ARG A 76 -14.70 -4.89 9.38
CA ARG A 76 -15.19 -4.44 10.69
C ARG A 76 -16.34 -3.43 10.63
N ARG A 77 -16.36 -2.56 9.63
CA ARG A 77 -17.25 -1.38 9.60
C ARG A 77 -18.50 -1.56 8.76
N PHE A 78 -18.46 -2.44 7.79
CA PHE A 78 -19.56 -2.68 6.86
C PHE A 78 -20.01 -4.13 6.94
N THR A 79 -21.24 -4.36 6.57
CA THR A 79 -21.91 -5.66 6.55
C THR A 79 -22.20 -6.09 5.12
N THR A 80 -22.78 -7.28 4.95
CA THR A 80 -23.29 -7.74 3.66
C THR A 80 -24.42 -6.86 3.12
N GLU A 81 -25.21 -6.23 4.00
CA GLU A 81 -26.30 -5.33 3.62
C GLU A 81 -25.78 -4.01 3.04
N ASP A 82 -24.59 -3.59 3.50
CA ASP A 82 -23.86 -2.44 2.93
C ASP A 82 -23.19 -2.77 1.59
N GLY A 83 -23.27 -4.03 1.12
CA GLY A 83 -22.60 -4.50 -0.10
C GLY A 83 -21.17 -4.99 0.11
N VAL A 84 -20.74 -5.25 1.35
CA VAL A 84 -19.41 -5.79 1.68
C VAL A 84 -19.50 -7.26 2.06
N PRO A 85 -19.23 -8.20 1.14
CA PRO A 85 -19.26 -9.63 1.44
C PRO A 85 -18.23 -9.98 2.53
N ARG A 86 -18.54 -11.02 3.31
CA ARG A 86 -17.55 -11.58 4.26
C ARG A 86 -16.47 -12.31 3.49
N LEU A 87 -15.22 -12.14 3.92
CA LEU A 87 -14.13 -12.93 3.38
C LEU A 87 -14.39 -14.42 3.64
N THR A 88 -14.11 -15.25 2.65
CA THR A 88 -14.12 -16.70 2.84
C THR A 88 -12.86 -17.15 3.59
N ASP A 89 -12.91 -18.32 4.23
CA ASP A 89 -11.72 -18.88 4.90
C ASP A 89 -10.52 -18.99 3.95
N ARG A 90 -10.77 -19.35 2.69
CA ARG A 90 -9.75 -19.36 1.62
C ARG A 90 -9.11 -17.99 1.36
N GLN A 91 -9.89 -16.92 1.33
CA GLN A 91 -9.38 -15.57 1.11
C GLN A 91 -8.56 -15.09 2.33
N ILE A 92 -9.00 -15.43 3.54
CA ILE A 92 -8.27 -15.12 4.77
C ILE A 92 -6.93 -15.86 4.77
N ALA A 93 -6.94 -17.18 4.56
CA ALA A 93 -5.72 -17.99 4.51
C ALA A 93 -4.75 -17.52 3.43
N ALA A 94 -5.24 -17.08 2.28
CA ALA A 94 -4.43 -16.55 1.21
C ALA A 94 -3.75 -15.21 1.57
N LEU A 95 -4.49 -14.30 2.21
CA LEU A 95 -3.92 -13.04 2.72
C LEU A 95 -2.86 -13.33 3.80
N ASP A 96 -3.14 -14.25 4.71
CA ASP A 96 -2.21 -14.63 5.79
C ASP A 96 -0.93 -15.27 5.25
N LEU A 97 -1.04 -16.14 4.25
CA LEU A 97 0.11 -16.74 3.57
C LEU A 97 0.94 -15.69 2.84
N ALA A 98 0.30 -14.73 2.16
CA ALA A 98 1.00 -13.66 1.47
C ALA A 98 1.74 -12.74 2.46
N ASP A 99 1.13 -12.43 3.61
CA ASP A 99 1.75 -11.66 4.69
C ASP A 99 2.97 -12.41 5.27
N ALA A 100 2.87 -13.73 5.49
CA ALA A 100 3.98 -14.55 5.98
C ALA A 100 5.14 -14.61 4.97
N VAL A 101 4.84 -14.87 3.70
CA VAL A 101 5.84 -14.88 2.62
C VAL A 101 6.53 -13.52 2.48
N ALA A 102 5.78 -12.42 2.60
CA ALA A 102 6.35 -11.08 2.59
C ALA A 102 7.31 -10.86 3.76
N ASP A 103 6.98 -11.33 4.97
CA ASP A 103 7.84 -11.21 6.14
C ASP A 103 9.13 -12.02 5.99
N GLU A 104 9.07 -13.21 5.37
CA GLU A 104 10.22 -14.07 5.08
C GLU A 104 11.17 -13.46 4.04
N LEU A 105 10.62 -12.83 2.98
CA LEU A 105 11.38 -12.36 1.82
C LEU A 105 11.85 -10.91 1.92
N GLN A 106 11.33 -10.12 2.86
CA GLN A 106 11.64 -8.70 2.95
C GLN A 106 13.12 -8.43 3.25
N VAL A 107 13.59 -7.29 2.76
CA VAL A 107 14.84 -6.67 3.19
C VAL A 107 14.52 -5.49 4.09
N LYS A 108 15.18 -5.42 5.24
CA LYS A 108 15.06 -4.31 6.20
C LYS A 108 16.26 -3.38 6.08
N MET A 109 16.00 -2.07 6.04
CA MET A 109 17.03 -1.04 5.98
C MET A 109 16.73 0.11 6.93
N THR A 110 17.79 0.82 7.35
CA THR A 110 17.68 2.03 8.17
C THR A 110 18.10 3.23 7.33
N LEU A 111 17.22 4.22 7.21
CA LEU A 111 17.52 5.46 6.49
C LEU A 111 18.23 6.45 7.42
N ALA A 112 19.42 6.88 7.03
CA ALA A 112 20.15 7.98 7.65
C ALA A 112 19.68 9.34 7.11
N PRO A 113 19.94 10.46 7.81
CA PRO A 113 19.68 11.79 7.28
C PRO A 113 20.41 12.00 5.94
N GLY A 114 19.66 12.38 4.90
CA GLY A 114 20.17 12.54 3.54
C GLY A 114 19.91 11.34 2.62
N ASP A 115 19.57 10.17 3.17
CA ASP A 115 19.22 9.01 2.35
C ASP A 115 17.88 9.22 1.64
N LEU A 116 17.84 8.82 0.37
CA LEU A 116 16.65 8.80 -0.46
C LEU A 116 16.25 7.36 -0.77
N GLN A 117 15.01 7.00 -0.42
CA GLN A 117 14.41 5.73 -0.81
C GLN A 117 13.38 5.98 -1.91
N LEU A 118 13.61 5.40 -3.09
CA LEU A 118 12.66 5.38 -4.19
C LEU A 118 12.13 3.96 -4.36
N ILE A 119 10.80 3.83 -4.40
CA ILE A 119 10.13 2.54 -4.58
C ILE A 119 9.05 2.67 -5.66
N HIS A 120 8.86 1.59 -6.42
CA HIS A 120 7.76 1.50 -7.37
C HIS A 120 6.57 0.80 -6.70
N SER A 121 5.59 1.57 -6.27
CA SER A 121 4.50 1.12 -5.39
C SER A 121 3.67 -0.05 -5.93
N HIS A 122 3.64 -0.27 -7.24
CA HIS A 122 2.84 -1.34 -7.85
C HIS A 122 3.59 -2.68 -7.98
N CYS A 123 4.89 -2.73 -7.70
CA CYS A 123 5.67 -3.97 -7.73
C CYS A 123 6.50 -4.18 -6.45
N THR A 124 6.25 -3.37 -5.42
CA THR A 124 7.01 -3.40 -4.16
C THR A 124 6.06 -3.14 -3.01
N TRP A 125 5.96 -4.09 -2.09
CA TRP A 125 5.36 -3.85 -0.79
C TRP A 125 6.41 -3.26 0.13
N HIS A 126 5.97 -2.33 0.97
CA HIS A 126 6.84 -1.64 1.89
C HIS A 126 6.12 -1.41 3.21
N MET A 127 6.88 -1.51 4.29
CA MET A 127 6.37 -1.31 5.63
C MET A 127 7.40 -0.58 6.49
N ARG A 128 6.95 -0.19 7.67
CA ARG A 128 7.82 0.37 8.69
C ARG A 128 7.61 -0.42 9.96
N THR A 129 8.70 -0.93 10.53
CA THR A 129 8.63 -1.61 11.82
C THR A 129 8.20 -0.64 12.92
N GLU A 130 7.71 -1.18 14.02
CA GLU A 130 7.48 -0.40 15.23
C GLU A 130 8.76 0.34 15.68
N TYR A 131 8.57 1.47 16.33
CA TYR A 131 9.66 2.32 16.80
C TYR A 131 9.28 3.07 18.07
N VAL A 132 10.29 3.39 18.87
CA VAL A 132 10.14 4.23 20.05
C VAL A 132 10.77 5.59 19.77
N ASP A 133 10.00 6.66 19.93
CA ASP A 133 10.56 8.01 19.95
C ASP A 133 11.11 8.33 21.34
N GLY A 134 12.30 8.93 21.39
CA GLY A 134 12.86 9.43 22.63
C GLY A 134 12.08 10.62 23.14
N GLU A 135 12.00 10.77 24.47
CA GLU A 135 11.48 11.99 25.07
C GLU A 135 12.36 13.18 24.63
N ARG A 136 11.69 14.27 24.20
CA ARG A 136 12.32 15.47 23.65
C ARG A 136 13.31 16.12 24.63
N ARG A 137 13.15 15.87 25.94
CA ARG A 137 13.94 16.50 27.02
C ARG A 137 15.21 15.74 27.41
N THR A 138 15.29 14.43 27.19
CA THR A 138 16.38 13.59 27.73
C THR A 138 17.36 13.11 26.66
N SER A 139 16.94 13.01 25.41
CA SER A 139 17.76 12.33 24.38
C SER A 139 18.65 13.24 23.54
N GLY A 140 18.43 14.57 23.53
CA GLY A 140 19.12 15.52 22.63
C GLY A 140 18.95 15.24 21.12
N ARG A 141 18.32 14.12 20.75
CA ARG A 141 18.09 13.64 19.38
C ARG A 141 16.73 14.11 18.89
N ARG A 142 16.68 14.72 17.71
CA ARG A 142 15.43 15.10 17.05
C ARG A 142 14.61 13.86 16.71
N ARG A 143 13.27 13.97 16.78
CA ARG A 143 12.34 12.94 16.27
C ARG A 143 12.66 12.65 14.80
N ARG A 144 12.41 11.42 14.35
CA ARG A 144 12.61 11.06 12.95
C ARG A 144 11.69 11.92 12.09
N HIS A 145 12.26 12.63 11.12
CA HIS A 145 11.52 13.48 10.21
C HIS A 145 11.77 13.00 8.78
N LEU A 146 10.72 12.51 8.11
CA LEU A 146 10.76 12.08 6.72
C LEU A 146 9.80 12.93 5.90
N LEU A 147 10.24 13.33 4.71
CA LEU A 147 9.38 13.87 3.68
C LEU A 147 9.01 12.73 2.74
N ARG A 148 7.73 12.66 2.32
CA ARG A 148 7.24 11.66 1.38
C ARG A 148 6.68 12.36 0.16
N LEU A 149 7.15 11.95 -1.02
CA LEU A 149 6.69 12.44 -2.32
C LEU A 149 6.12 11.27 -3.12
N TRP A 150 5.01 11.52 -3.81
CA TRP A 150 4.40 10.56 -4.74
C TRP A 150 4.68 11.06 -6.15
N LEU A 151 5.21 10.18 -6.99
CA LEU A 151 5.62 10.49 -8.36
C LEU A 151 4.85 9.58 -9.33
N ALA A 152 4.44 10.14 -10.46
CA ALA A 152 3.94 9.39 -11.60
C ALA A 152 4.89 9.64 -12.78
N THR A 153 5.35 8.57 -13.42
CA THR A 153 6.21 8.67 -14.60
C THR A 153 5.36 9.07 -15.81
N THR A 154 5.85 10.04 -16.59
CA THR A 154 5.11 10.59 -17.74
C THR A 154 5.61 10.10 -19.11
N GLY A 155 6.61 9.20 -19.13
CA GLY A 155 7.20 8.66 -20.34
C GLY A 155 6.42 7.47 -20.91
N ASP A 156 6.69 7.15 -22.17
CA ASP A 156 6.10 6.01 -22.91
C ASP A 156 6.47 4.64 -22.30
N ASP A 157 7.46 4.60 -21.41
CA ASP A 157 7.92 3.42 -20.68
C ASP A 157 7.19 3.19 -19.34
N ALA A 158 6.29 4.11 -18.94
CA ALA A 158 5.49 3.95 -17.74
C ALA A 158 4.55 2.74 -17.83
N TRP A 159 4.33 2.08 -16.70
CA TRP A 159 3.46 0.91 -16.67
C TRP A 159 1.99 1.33 -16.73
N SER A 160 1.23 0.66 -17.59
CA SER A 160 -0.24 0.66 -17.52
C SER A 160 -0.67 0.11 -16.17
N LEU A 161 -1.71 0.71 -15.58
CA LEU A 161 -2.36 0.12 -14.41
C LEU A 161 -3.64 -0.63 -14.85
N PRO A 162 -4.05 -1.68 -14.13
CA PRO A 162 -5.30 -2.37 -14.41
C PRO A 162 -6.50 -1.46 -14.21
N ASP A 163 -7.56 -1.66 -15.00
CA ASP A 163 -8.82 -0.92 -14.86
C ASP A 163 -9.41 -1.03 -13.45
N ALA A 164 -9.20 -2.15 -12.76
CA ALA A 164 -9.60 -2.34 -11.37
C ALA A 164 -9.04 -1.22 -10.45
N PHE A 165 -7.89 -0.64 -10.79
CA PHE A 165 -7.22 0.36 -9.95
C PHE A 165 -7.86 1.76 -10.09
N VAL A 166 -8.75 1.99 -11.07
CA VAL A 166 -9.45 3.27 -11.28
C VAL A 166 -10.14 3.76 -10.02
N GLU A 167 -10.81 2.89 -9.27
CA GLU A 167 -11.51 3.27 -8.05
C GLU A 167 -10.60 3.84 -6.95
N ARG A 168 -9.31 3.45 -6.95
CA ARG A 168 -8.33 3.93 -5.99
C ARG A 168 -7.54 5.13 -6.51
N TYR A 169 -7.11 5.09 -7.76
CA TYR A 169 -6.14 6.04 -8.31
C TYR A 169 -6.76 7.10 -9.23
N GLY A 170 -8.03 6.94 -9.60
CA GLY A 170 -8.70 7.78 -10.58
C GLY A 170 -8.23 7.44 -11.98
N ASP A 171 -7.30 8.22 -12.51
CA ASP A 171 -6.73 8.00 -13.84
C ASP A 171 -5.68 6.87 -13.80
N VAL A 172 -5.80 5.92 -14.74
CA VAL A 172 -4.89 4.77 -14.91
C VAL A 172 -4.10 4.85 -16.22
N ASP A 173 -4.34 5.87 -17.05
CA ASP A 173 -3.67 6.06 -18.32
C ASP A 173 -2.18 6.37 -18.11
N VAL A 174 -1.36 5.92 -19.05
CA VAL A 174 0.07 6.25 -19.12
C VAL A 174 0.25 7.75 -19.31
N GLY A 175 1.24 8.35 -18.64
CA GLY A 175 1.53 9.77 -18.81
C GLY A 175 0.80 10.71 -17.86
N LYS A 176 -0.19 10.21 -17.09
CA LYS A 176 -1.05 11.04 -16.24
C LYS A 176 -0.57 11.09 -14.80
N VAL A 177 -0.97 12.14 -14.08
CA VAL A 177 -0.78 12.20 -12.62
C VAL A 177 -1.78 11.26 -11.98
N ARG A 178 -1.28 10.27 -11.24
CA ARG A 178 -2.09 9.19 -10.65
C ARG A 178 -2.11 9.28 -9.13
N GLY A 179 -3.25 8.95 -8.53
CA GLY A 179 -3.40 8.85 -7.08
C GLY A 179 -3.31 10.18 -6.32
N GLY A 180 -3.22 10.07 -5.00
CA GLY A 180 -3.38 11.19 -4.07
C GLY A 180 -4.85 11.46 -3.77
N ILE A 181 -5.21 11.46 -2.49
CA ILE A 181 -6.55 11.87 -2.07
C ILE A 181 -6.60 13.39 -2.12
N ARG A 182 -7.34 13.93 -3.09
CA ARG A 182 -7.67 15.35 -3.16
C ARG A 182 -9.06 15.54 -2.54
N CYS A 183 -9.09 15.74 -1.23
CA CYS A 183 -10.31 16.21 -0.57
C CYS A 183 -10.53 17.70 -0.90
N PRO A 184 -11.78 18.14 -1.09
CA PRO A 184 -12.12 19.56 -1.20
C PRO A 184 -11.49 20.36 -0.03
N GLY A 185 -10.77 21.44 -0.34
CA GLY A 185 -10.10 22.30 0.65
C GLY A 185 -8.67 21.90 1.03
N ALA A 186 -8.15 20.76 0.56
CA ALA A 186 -6.77 20.37 0.81
C ALA A 186 -5.78 21.18 -0.07
N THR A 187 -4.90 21.96 0.56
CA THR A 187 -3.80 22.67 -0.14
C THR A 187 -2.50 21.88 0.04
N PRO A 188 -1.78 21.50 -1.04
CA PRO A 188 -0.47 20.88 -0.91
C PRO A 188 0.49 21.76 -0.11
N TYR A 189 1.15 21.20 0.90
CA TYR A 189 2.08 21.91 1.78
C TYR A 189 3.34 21.08 2.00
N ALA A 190 4.49 21.62 1.61
CA ALA A 190 5.81 21.02 1.79
C ALA A 190 6.78 22.10 2.29
N PRO A 191 6.84 22.38 3.60
CA PRO A 191 7.69 23.43 4.12
C PRO A 191 9.17 23.08 3.93
N LEU A 192 9.94 24.02 3.36
CA LEU A 192 11.39 23.87 3.16
C LEU A 192 12.18 23.91 4.48
N THR A 193 11.58 24.47 5.53
CA THR A 193 12.12 24.52 6.88
C THR A 193 11.30 23.60 7.79
N PRO A 194 11.92 22.57 8.41
CA PRO A 194 11.23 21.78 9.43
C PRO A 194 10.97 22.68 10.64
N HIS A 195 9.70 23.00 10.91
CA HIS A 195 9.32 23.70 12.14
C HIS A 195 9.75 22.84 13.35
N GLY A 196 10.54 23.43 14.25
CA GLY A 196 11.26 22.75 15.34
C GLY A 196 10.43 22.36 16.55
#